data_AF-A0A2V9SFH2-F1
#
_entry.id   AF-A0A2V9SFH2-F1
#
_cell.length_a   1.000
_cell.length_b   1.000
_cell.length_c   1.000
_cell.angle_alpha   90.00
_cell.angle_beta   90.00
_cell.angle_gamma   90.00
#
_symmetry.space_group_name_H-M   'P 1'
#
loop_
_entity.id
_entity.type
_entity.pdbx_description
1 polymer ?
#
loop_
_entity_poly.entity_id
_entity_poly.type
_entity_poly.pdbx_seq_one_letter_code
_entity_poly.pdbx_strand_id
1 'polypeptide(L)' 'MIRESDRFNTNRPNLCSALRWKGQFILSEPDPTVPRSNDGLFWCLHTQTCIGPDGELAEPGNCCSKDRGCHGTGKCA' A
#
# COMPACT_ATOMS: atom_id res chain seq x y z
N MET A 1 15.27 7.51 7.19
CA MET A 1 15.27 6.24 6.44
C MET A 1 14.29 5.30 7.11
N ILE A 2 13.30 4.79 6.38
CA ILE A 2 12.35 3.78 6.88
C ILE A 2 13.11 2.43 6.91
N ARG A 3 12.96 1.65 7.99
CA ARG A 3 13.54 0.29 8.04
C ARG A 3 12.82 -0.57 7.00
N GLU A 4 13.54 -1.46 6.32
CA GLU A 4 12.94 -2.37 5.32
C GLU A 4 11.75 -3.15 5.89
N SER A 5 11.81 -3.54 7.17
CA SER A 5 10.70 -4.20 7.87
C SER A 5 9.41 -3.36 7.94
N ASP A 6 9.53 -2.03 7.93
CA ASP A 6 8.40 -1.10 8.07
C ASP A 6 7.84 -0.62 6.72
N ARG A 7 8.52 -0.97 5.63
CA ARG A 7 8.21 -0.59 4.25
C ARG A 7 6.82 -1.11 3.83
N PHE A 8 6.51 -2.35 4.21
CA PHE A 8 5.27 -3.06 3.87
C PHE A 8 4.22 -3.07 4.99
N ASN A 9 4.42 -2.29 6.06
CA ASN A 9 3.51 -2.26 7.19
C ASN A 9 2.17 -1.59 6.81
N THR A 10 1.10 -2.38 6.67
CA THR A 10 -0.25 -1.91 6.33
C THR A 10 -1.00 -1.24 7.49
N ASN A 11 -0.43 -1.19 8.70
CA ASN A 11 -1.00 -0.50 9.86
C ASN A 11 -0.46 0.93 10.03
N ARG A 12 0.25 1.47 9.03
CA ARG A 12 0.78 2.83 9.10
C ARG A 12 -0.36 3.85 9.18
N PRO A 13 -0.21 4.93 9.96
CA PRO A 13 -1.19 6.00 9.96
C PRO A 13 -1.17 6.72 8.60
N ASN A 14 -2.32 7.27 8.21
CA ASN A 14 -2.48 8.08 6.99
C ASN A 14 -2.15 7.35 5.67
N LEU A 15 -2.36 6.03 5.60
CA LEU A 15 -2.29 5.35 4.31
C LEU A 15 -3.24 5.98 3.29
N CYS A 16 -2.71 6.19 2.08
CA CYS A 16 -3.50 6.66 0.95
C CYS A 16 -4.71 5.74 0.73
N SER A 17 -5.90 6.31 0.65
CA SER A 17 -7.16 5.59 0.41
C SER A 17 -7.19 4.87 -0.94
N ALA A 18 -6.30 5.22 -1.87
CA ALA A 18 -6.12 4.56 -3.16
C ALA A 18 -5.11 3.40 -3.12
N LEU A 19 -4.37 3.19 -2.03
CA LEU A 19 -3.47 2.03 -1.91
C LEU A 19 -4.31 0.75 -1.75
N ARG A 20 -3.95 -0.29 -2.49
CA ARG A 20 -4.59 -1.59 -2.44
C ARG A 20 -3.58 -2.70 -2.19
N TRP A 21 -4.02 -3.76 -1.52
CA TRP A 21 -3.25 -4.98 -1.32
C TRP A 21 -4.13 -6.22 -1.20
N LYS A 22 -3.56 -7.40 -1.49
CA LYS A 22 -4.29 -8.68 -1.49
C LYS A 22 -5.09 -8.91 -0.21
N GLY A 23 -4.50 -8.59 0.95
CA GLY A 23 -5.12 -8.77 2.25
C GLY A 23 -6.46 -8.03 2.45
N GLN A 24 -6.76 -6.98 1.68
CA GLN A 24 -8.08 -6.30 1.74
C GLN A 24 -9.21 -7.10 1.10
N PHE A 25 -8.87 -8.12 0.31
CA PHE A 25 -9.82 -8.91 -0.47
C PHE A 25 -9.87 -10.38 -0.01
N ILE A 26 -9.13 -10.72 1.05
CA ILE A 26 -9.20 -12.03 1.69
C ILE A 26 -10.37 -11.99 2.67
N LEU A 27 -11.42 -12.77 2.38
CA LEU A 27 -12.63 -12.85 3.20
C LEU A 27 -12.61 -14.02 4.21
N SER A 28 -11.51 -14.76 4.27
CA SER A 28 -11.31 -15.83 5.25
C SER A 28 -10.70 -15.28 6.53
N GLU A 29 -11.12 -15.83 7.66
CA GLU A 29 -10.44 -15.60 8.94
C GLU A 29 -8.98 -16.08 8.90
N PRO A 30 -8.07 -15.45 9.66
CA PRO A 30 -6.69 -15.90 9.77
C PRO A 30 -6.61 -17.31 10.37
N ASP A 31 -6.01 -18.25 9.65
CA ASP A 31 -5.69 -19.58 10.16
C ASP A 31 -4.30 -19.56 10.84
N PRO A 32 -4.18 -19.82 12.16
CA PRO A 32 -2.90 -19.80 12.86
C PRO A 32 -1.93 -20.91 12.41
N THR A 33 -2.42 -21.94 11.71
CA THR A 33 -1.59 -23.02 11.15
C THR A 33 -1.01 -22.67 9.78
N VAL A 34 -1.49 -21.58 9.16
CA VAL A 34 -1.02 -21.11 7.85
C VAL A 34 -0.19 -19.85 8.03
N PRO A 35 1.11 -19.86 7.67
CA PRO A 35 1.94 -18.66 7.69
C PRO A 35 1.34 -17.54 6.83
N ARG A 36 1.41 -16.30 7.31
CA ARG A 36 0.97 -15.15 6.51
C ARG A 36 1.87 -14.99 5.30
N SER A 37 1.24 -14.98 4.13
CA SER A 37 1.84 -14.57 2.86
C SER A 37 2.16 -13.07 2.94
N ASN A 38 3.44 -12.75 3.12
CA ASN A 38 3.98 -11.38 3.23
C ASN A 38 4.49 -10.89 1.86
N ASP A 39 3.82 -11.28 0.79
CA ASP A 39 4.32 -11.16 -0.59
C ASP A 39 4.40 -9.71 -1.10
N GLY A 40 4.03 -8.71 -0.28
CA GLY A 40 4.19 -7.30 -0.63
C GLY A 40 3.42 -6.88 -1.88
N LEU A 41 2.31 -7.56 -2.19
CA LEU A 41 1.50 -7.28 -3.38
C LEU A 41 0.65 -6.03 -3.16
N PHE A 42 1.21 -4.88 -3.54
CA PHE A 42 0.59 -3.56 -3.45
C PHE A 42 0.37 -2.94 -4.82
N TRP A 43 -0.71 -2.18 -4.97
CA TRP A 43 -0.99 -1.40 -6.18
C TRP A 43 -1.78 -0.13 -5.88
N CYS A 44 -1.73 0.83 -6.80
CA CYS A 44 -2.59 2.01 -6.75
C CYS A 44 -3.91 1.72 -7.47
N LEU A 45 -5.03 2.09 -6.87
CA LEU A 45 -6.37 1.97 -7.48
C LEU A 45 -6.50 2.70 -8.82
N HIS A 46 -5.83 3.85 -8.97
CA HIS A 46 -5.98 4.73 -10.13
C HIS A 46 -5.15 4.28 -11.33
N THR A 47 -3.91 3.83 -11.10
CA THR A 47 -3.02 3.36 -12.17
C THR A 47 -3.18 1.87 -12.43
N GLN A 48 -3.74 1.12 -11.47
CA GLN A 48 -3.84 -0.34 -11.49
C GLN A 48 -2.48 -1.05 -11.63
N THR A 49 -1.40 -0.40 -11.18
CA THR A 49 -0.04 -0.98 -11.17
C THR A 49 0.63 -0.74 -9.82
N CYS A 50 1.85 -1.28 -9.66
CA CYS A 50 2.69 -1.04 -8.49
C CYS A 50 3.32 0.37 -8.46
N ILE A 51 3.01 1.22 -9.43
CA ILE A 51 3.50 2.60 -9.56
C ILE A 51 2.32 3.56 -9.46
N GLY A 52 2.44 4.57 -8.60
CA GLY A 52 1.45 5.62 -8.43
C GLY A 52 1.43 6.62 -9.59
N PRO A 53 0.45 7.53 -9.62
CA PRO A 53 0.37 8.58 -10.65
C PRO A 53 1.59 9.53 -10.68
N ASP A 54 2.37 9.58 -9.60
CA ASP A 54 3.59 10.38 -9.43
C ASP A 54 4.86 9.63 -9.88
N GLY A 55 4.73 8.41 -10.40
CA GLY A 55 5.88 7.59 -10.78
C GLY A 55 6.56 6.87 -9.60
N GLU A 56 6.08 7.06 -8.37
CA GLU A 56 6.65 6.46 -7.17
C GLU A 56 5.94 5.15 -6.81
N LEU A 57 6.65 4.26 -6.10
CA LEU A 57 6.10 2.98 -5.66
C LEU A 57 4.80 3.14 -4.86
N ALA A 58 3.80 2.33 -5.21
CA ALA A 58 2.52 2.24 -4.54
C ALA A 58 2.60 1.21 -3.41
N GLU A 59 3.18 1.60 -2.27
CA GLU A 59 3.36 0.74 -1.10
C GLU A 59 3.18 1.52 0.22
N PRO A 60 3.00 0.85 1.38
CA PRO A 60 2.70 1.53 2.63
C PRO A 60 3.71 2.59 3.06
N GLY A 61 5.02 2.33 2.89
CA GLY A 61 6.09 3.26 3.24
C GLY A 61 5.99 4.60 2.49
N ASN A 62 5.71 4.56 1.18
CA ASN A 62 5.57 5.76 0.37
C ASN A 62 4.15 6.34 0.44
N CYS A 63 3.12 5.50 0.44
CA CYS A 63 1.72 5.93 0.41
C CYS A 63 1.20 6.44 1.76
N CYS A 64 1.96 6.35 2.84
CA CYS A 64 1.61 7.04 4.09
C CYS A 64 1.95 8.54 4.09
N SER A 65 2.70 9.02 3.09
CA SER A 65 3.09 10.44 3.00
C SER A 65 1.97 11.29 2.39
N LYS A 66 1.46 12.27 3.15
CA LYS A 66 0.50 13.28 2.66
C LYS A 66 1.12 14.31 1.73
N ASP A 67 2.46 14.37 1.67
CA ASP A 67 3.18 15.31 0.82
C ASP A 67 3.19 14.86 -0.66
N ARG A 68 2.78 13.62 -0.93
CA ARG A 68 2.57 13.15 -2.30
C ARG A 68 1.34 13.82 -2.89
N GLY A 69 1.50 14.55 -3.99
CA GLY A 69 0.39 15.26 -4.66
C GLY A 69 -0.79 14.36 -5.05
N CYS A 70 -0.54 13.08 -5.32
CA CYS A 70 -1.57 12.09 -5.64
C CYS A 70 -2.27 11.47 -4.41
N HIS A 71 -1.86 11.78 -3.18
CA HIS A 71 -2.39 11.16 -1.96
C HIS A 71 -3.88 11.48 -1.79
N GLY A 72 -4.72 10.44 -1.84
CA GLY A 72 -6.18 10.56 -1.74
C GLY A 72 -6.89 11.16 -2.96
N THR A 73 -6.16 11.76 -3.92
CA THR A 73 -6.71 12.44 -5.10
C THR A 73 -6.59 11.62 -6.38
N GLY A 74 -5.59 10.74 -6.46
CA GLY A 74 -5.31 9.95 -7.66
C GLY A 74 -4.74 10.74 -8.83
N LYS A 75 -4.31 11.99 -8.61
CA LYS A 75 -3.75 12.87 -9.63
C LYS A 75 -2.54 13.62 -9.10
N CYS A 76 -1.51 13.76 -9.91
CA CYS A 76 -0.40 14.65 -9.61
C CYS A 76 -0.72 16.03 -10.20
N ALA A 77 -0.53 17.07 -9.40
CA ALA A 77 -0.57 18.45 -9.87
C ALA A 77 0.71 18.78 -10.65
#